data_AF-A0A959P072-F1
#
_entry.id   AF-A0A959P072-F1
#
_cell.length_a   1.000
_cell.length_b   1.000
_cell.length_c   1.000
_cell.angle_alpha   90.00
_cell.angle_beta   90.00
_cell.angle_gamma   90.00
#
_symmetry.space_group_name_H-M   'P 1'
#
loop_
_entity.id
_entity.type
_entity.pdbx_description
1 polymer ?
#
loop_
_entity_poly.entity_id
_entity_poly.type
_entity_poly.pdbx_seq_one_letter_code
_entity_poly.pdbx_strand_id
1 'polypeptide(L)'
;INRINKLRSKKDRINIKRLITNGKINTSKIEEVVKKVEKKLEEEILKEGENVLIQLGIHGVHRELAKFIGRMKYRSSYGQNLLQHSIEVAYITGFMATELGFDQQIAKRAGLMHDIGKTVDKSIEGPHALIGADLTKKYKEHPIVINAAGSHHEDIEMTHPISALVQAADAISGARPGARREPLEGYVKRLENLESIANTFEGVAKTYAIQAGREVRVVVEPDKADDNSSEKLAEDIAHKIQEEMEYPGQIKVTVIREVRKIAYAK
;
A
#
# COMPACT_ATOMS: atom_id res chain seq x y z
N ILE A 1 -0.05 -30.29 -7.85
CA ILE A 1 1.44 -30.27 -7.65
C ILE A 1 2.04 -28.87 -7.78
N ASN A 2 1.73 -28.10 -8.84
CA ASN A 2 2.31 -26.76 -9.05
C ASN A 2 2.00 -25.71 -7.97
N ARG A 3 0.87 -25.81 -7.25
CA ARG A 3 0.55 -24.89 -6.12
C ARG A 3 1.29 -25.21 -4.82
N ILE A 4 1.74 -26.46 -4.63
CA ILE A 4 2.56 -26.88 -3.47
C ILE A 4 4.00 -26.35 -3.60
N ASN A 5 4.44 -26.04 -4.82
CA ASN A 5 5.75 -25.44 -5.09
C ASN A 5 5.88 -23.97 -4.62
N LYS A 6 4.81 -23.33 -4.11
CA LYS A 6 4.90 -22.00 -3.47
C LYS A 6 5.41 -22.02 -2.03
N LEU A 7 5.67 -23.19 -1.45
CA LEU A 7 6.28 -23.30 -0.12
C LEU A 7 7.74 -22.81 -0.16
N ARG A 8 8.07 -21.90 0.76
CA ARG A 8 9.36 -21.18 0.82
C ARG A 8 10.53 -22.07 1.28
N SER A 9 10.31 -23.12 2.07
CA SER A 9 11.41 -23.97 2.56
C SER A 9 11.48 -25.34 1.84
N LYS A 10 12.70 -25.76 1.49
CA LYS A 10 12.99 -27.08 0.88
C LYS A 10 12.57 -28.23 1.80
N LYS A 11 12.61 -28.02 3.13
CA LYS A 11 12.25 -28.99 4.17
C LYS A 11 10.75 -29.32 4.16
N ASP A 12 9.91 -28.30 3.99
CA ASP A 12 8.44 -28.46 3.95
C ASP A 12 7.99 -29.23 2.71
N ARG A 13 8.65 -29.01 1.56
CA ARG A 13 8.38 -29.75 0.32
C ARG A 13 8.68 -31.25 0.46
N ILE A 14 9.78 -31.61 1.12
CA ILE A 14 10.16 -33.02 1.35
C ILE A 14 9.17 -33.69 2.30
N ASN A 15 8.78 -33.01 3.38
CA ASN A 15 7.82 -33.54 4.35
C ASN A 15 6.44 -33.78 3.72
N ILE A 16 5.92 -32.84 2.93
CA ILE A 16 4.63 -33.01 2.25
C ILE A 16 4.71 -34.14 1.23
N LYS A 17 5.79 -34.24 0.45
CA LYS A 17 5.98 -35.37 -0.48
C LYS A 17 5.96 -36.71 0.26
N ARG A 18 6.67 -36.84 1.39
CA ARG A 18 6.64 -38.06 2.22
C ARG A 18 5.24 -38.37 2.75
N LEU A 19 4.47 -37.37 3.16
CA LEU A 19 3.10 -37.55 3.64
C LEU A 19 2.13 -38.00 2.52
N ILE A 20 2.34 -37.53 1.29
CA ILE A 20 1.60 -37.97 0.10
C ILE A 20 1.97 -39.42 -0.25
N THR A 21 3.26 -39.76 -0.30
CA THR A 21 3.73 -41.12 -0.65
C THR A 21 3.30 -42.15 0.39
N ASN A 22 3.24 -41.79 1.67
CA ASN A 22 2.80 -42.67 2.75
C ASN A 22 1.27 -42.82 2.84
N GLY A 23 0.50 -42.32 1.87
CA GLY A 23 -0.97 -42.44 1.81
C GLY A 23 -1.74 -41.64 2.86
N LYS A 24 -1.05 -40.92 3.76
CA LYS A 24 -1.67 -40.08 4.79
C LYS A 24 -2.34 -38.84 4.21
N ILE A 25 -1.94 -38.41 3.02
CA ILE A 25 -2.56 -37.33 2.26
C ILE A 25 -3.13 -37.89 0.95
N ASN A 26 -4.45 -37.87 0.82
CA ASN A 26 -5.12 -38.16 -0.44
C ASN A 26 -5.26 -36.87 -1.26
N THR A 27 -4.47 -36.74 -2.32
CA THR A 27 -4.44 -35.54 -3.17
C THR A 27 -5.76 -35.29 -3.87
N SER A 28 -6.48 -36.33 -4.32
CA SER A 28 -7.78 -36.19 -4.98
C SER A 28 -8.83 -35.59 -4.03
N LYS A 29 -8.82 -36.02 -2.76
CA LYS A 29 -9.72 -35.48 -1.74
C LYS A 29 -9.39 -34.03 -1.37
N ILE A 30 -8.10 -33.66 -1.36
CA ILE A 30 -7.69 -32.27 -1.19
C ILE A 30 -8.14 -31.41 -2.37
N GLU A 31 -7.95 -31.88 -3.61
CA GLU A 31 -8.38 -31.16 -4.81
C GLU A 31 -9.89 -30.94 -4.85
N GLU A 32 -10.68 -31.95 -4.44
CA GLU A 32 -12.13 -31.83 -4.29
C GLU A 32 -12.51 -30.76 -3.25
N VAL A 33 -11.89 -30.81 -2.06
CA VAL A 33 -12.13 -29.82 -1.00
C VAL A 33 -11.73 -28.42 -1.47
N VAL A 34 -10.57 -28.27 -2.13
CA VAL A 34 -10.12 -26.99 -2.69
C VAL A 34 -11.13 -26.45 -3.69
N LYS A 35 -11.61 -27.26 -4.65
CA LYS A 35 -12.66 -26.83 -5.60
C LYS A 35 -13.94 -26.39 -4.89
N LYS A 36 -14.35 -27.10 -3.84
CA LYS A 36 -15.53 -26.74 -3.04
C LYS A 36 -15.35 -25.41 -2.31
N VAL A 37 -14.18 -25.18 -1.73
CA VAL A 37 -13.84 -23.91 -1.05
C VAL A 37 -13.74 -22.77 -2.05
N GLU A 38 -13.10 -22.97 -3.21
CA GLU A 38 -13.01 -21.97 -4.28
C GLU A 38 -14.39 -21.54 -4.76
N LYS A 39 -15.29 -22.49 -5.02
CA LYS A 39 -16.68 -22.19 -5.40
C LYS A 39 -17.41 -21.38 -4.31
N LYS A 40 -17.29 -21.79 -3.05
CA LYS A 40 -17.90 -21.07 -1.92
C LYS A 40 -17.36 -19.64 -1.79
N LEU A 41 -16.06 -19.46 -2.01
CA LEU A 41 -15.42 -18.15 -1.98
C LEU A 41 -15.91 -17.26 -3.13
N GLU A 42 -16.09 -17.79 -4.33
CA GLU A 42 -16.65 -17.03 -5.46
C GLU A 42 -18.09 -16.58 -5.20
N GLU A 43 -18.91 -17.42 -4.56
CA GLU A 43 -20.27 -17.08 -4.14
C GLU A 43 -20.26 -15.98 -3.07
N GLU A 44 -19.36 -16.07 -2.08
CA GLU A 44 -19.18 -15.03 -1.06
C GLU A 44 -18.74 -13.69 -1.67
N ILE A 45 -17.76 -13.73 -2.58
CA ILE A 45 -17.27 -12.55 -3.31
C ILE A 45 -18.43 -11.87 -4.05
N LEU A 46 -19.21 -12.63 -4.82
CA LEU A 46 -20.33 -12.07 -5.57
C LEU A 46 -21.35 -11.43 -4.62
N LYS A 47 -21.72 -12.16 -3.56
CA LYS A 47 -22.69 -11.67 -2.55
C LYS A 47 -22.22 -10.39 -1.89
N GLU A 48 -20.94 -10.29 -1.55
CA GLU A 48 -20.38 -9.07 -0.97
C GLU A 48 -20.49 -7.89 -1.94
N GLY A 49 -20.12 -8.09 -3.22
CA GLY A 49 -20.25 -7.07 -4.24
C GLY A 49 -21.69 -6.59 -4.43
N GLU A 50 -22.66 -7.51 -4.47
CA GLU A 50 -24.08 -7.20 -4.56
C GLU A 50 -24.59 -6.43 -3.32
N ASN A 51 -24.17 -6.84 -2.12
CA ASN A 51 -24.52 -6.14 -0.88
C ASN A 51 -24.04 -4.67 -0.90
N VAL A 52 -22.82 -4.42 -1.37
CA VAL A 52 -22.25 -3.07 -1.45
C VAL A 52 -22.99 -2.22 -2.47
N LEU A 53 -23.34 -2.79 -3.62
CA LEU A 53 -24.15 -2.11 -4.62
C LEU A 53 -25.52 -1.72 -4.07
N ILE A 54 -26.18 -2.62 -3.33
CA ILE A 54 -27.45 -2.35 -2.66
C ILE A 54 -27.28 -1.26 -1.60
N GLN A 55 -26.25 -1.36 -0.76
CA GLN A 55 -25.95 -0.40 0.30
C GLN A 55 -25.78 1.02 -0.25
N LEU A 56 -25.11 1.16 -1.41
CA LEU A 56 -24.88 2.45 -2.06
C LEU A 56 -26.06 2.93 -2.92
N GLY A 57 -27.07 2.09 -3.13
CA GLY A 57 -28.21 2.37 -4.01
C GLY A 57 -27.89 2.31 -5.51
N ILE A 58 -26.82 1.59 -5.89
CA ILE A 58 -26.34 1.50 -7.28
C ILE A 58 -26.99 0.30 -7.96
N HIS A 59 -27.68 0.53 -9.08
CA HIS A 59 -28.45 -0.51 -9.79
C HIS A 59 -28.00 -0.74 -11.23
N GLY A 60 -28.07 -1.99 -11.71
CA GLY A 60 -27.74 -2.31 -13.12
C GLY A 60 -26.25 -2.47 -13.42
N VAL A 61 -25.43 -2.76 -12.40
CA VAL A 61 -24.02 -3.13 -12.59
C VAL A 61 -23.93 -4.57 -13.09
N HIS A 62 -23.04 -4.82 -14.05
CA HIS A 62 -22.82 -6.15 -14.59
C HIS A 62 -22.34 -7.13 -13.50
N ARG A 63 -22.86 -8.37 -13.49
CA ARG A 63 -22.53 -9.39 -12.47
C ARG A 63 -21.03 -9.62 -12.28
N GLU A 64 -20.26 -9.60 -13.36
CA GLU A 64 -18.79 -9.73 -13.28
C GLU A 64 -18.13 -8.53 -12.59
N LEU A 65 -18.62 -7.30 -12.80
CA LEU A 65 -18.14 -6.13 -12.05
C LEU A 65 -18.48 -6.24 -10.56
N ALA A 66 -19.67 -6.76 -10.22
CA ALA A 66 -20.01 -7.05 -8.83
C ALA A 66 -19.00 -8.04 -8.19
N LYS A 67 -18.55 -9.07 -8.93
CA LYS A 67 -17.48 -9.95 -8.44
C LYS A 67 -16.17 -9.20 -8.22
N PHE A 68 -15.76 -8.32 -9.14
CA PHE A 68 -14.54 -7.52 -8.96
C PHE A 68 -14.65 -6.58 -7.76
N ILE A 69 -15.79 -5.94 -7.54
CA ILE A 69 -16.07 -5.15 -6.34
C ILE A 69 -15.93 -6.02 -5.08
N GLY A 70 -16.56 -7.20 -5.04
CA GLY A 70 -16.42 -8.13 -3.92
C GLY A 70 -14.98 -8.60 -3.67
N ARG A 71 -14.16 -8.74 -4.72
CA ARG A 71 -12.73 -9.08 -4.59
C ARG A 71 -11.94 -8.00 -3.86
N MET A 72 -12.38 -6.74 -3.87
CA MET A 72 -11.73 -5.67 -3.12
C MET A 72 -11.69 -5.97 -1.61
N LYS A 73 -12.64 -6.76 -1.08
CA LYS A 73 -12.65 -7.17 0.33
C LYS A 73 -11.38 -7.92 0.74
N TYR A 74 -10.76 -8.62 -0.19
CA TYR A 74 -9.55 -9.42 0.04
C TYR A 74 -8.27 -8.69 -0.44
N ARG A 75 -8.37 -7.38 -0.70
CA ARG A 75 -7.24 -6.51 -1.03
C ARG A 75 -7.08 -5.45 0.06
N SER A 76 -5.83 -5.10 0.31
CA SER A 76 -5.49 -3.97 1.17
C SER A 76 -4.51 -3.07 0.44
N SER A 77 -4.65 -1.75 0.65
CA SER A 77 -3.72 -0.74 0.17
C SER A 77 -3.35 0.15 1.34
N TYR A 78 -2.05 0.31 1.60
CA TYR A 78 -1.53 1.12 2.72
C TYR A 78 -2.14 0.78 4.09
N GLY A 79 -2.45 -0.50 4.33
CA GLY A 79 -3.06 -0.96 5.60
C GLY A 79 -4.57 -0.80 5.71
N GLN A 80 -5.23 -0.14 4.73
CA GLN A 80 -6.68 -0.04 4.64
C GLN A 80 -7.25 -1.15 3.76
N ASN A 81 -8.43 -1.68 4.12
CA ASN A 81 -9.18 -2.58 3.24
C ASN A 81 -9.68 -1.82 2.01
N LEU A 82 -9.43 -2.37 0.82
CA LEU A 82 -9.74 -1.70 -0.44
C LEU A 82 -11.26 -1.50 -0.63
N LEU A 83 -12.08 -2.49 -0.28
CA LEU A 83 -13.54 -2.37 -0.43
C LEU A 83 -14.08 -1.26 0.47
N GLN A 84 -13.66 -1.25 1.73
CA GLN A 84 -14.07 -0.23 2.69
C GLN A 84 -13.66 1.17 2.23
N HIS A 85 -12.43 1.31 1.74
CA HIS A 85 -11.92 2.54 1.15
C HIS A 85 -12.81 3.00 -0.02
N SER A 86 -13.09 2.13 -0.99
CA SER A 86 -13.91 2.46 -2.15
C SER A 86 -15.36 2.81 -1.79
N ILE A 87 -15.93 2.18 -0.76
CA ILE A 87 -17.27 2.54 -0.24
C ILE A 87 -17.27 3.96 0.32
N GLU A 88 -16.24 4.34 1.06
CA GLU A 88 -16.11 5.69 1.63
C GLU A 88 -15.91 6.74 0.52
N VAL A 89 -15.05 6.45 -0.45
CA VAL A 89 -14.86 7.29 -1.64
C VAL A 89 -16.19 7.46 -2.39
N ALA A 90 -16.98 6.39 -2.55
CA ALA A 90 -18.30 6.46 -3.17
C ALA A 90 -19.24 7.41 -2.41
N TYR A 91 -19.33 7.31 -1.09
CA TYR A 91 -20.16 8.22 -0.28
C TYR A 91 -19.71 9.66 -0.38
N ILE A 92 -18.41 9.94 -0.20
CA ILE A 92 -17.86 11.30 -0.23
C ILE A 92 -18.07 11.92 -1.62
N THR A 93 -17.78 11.18 -2.68
CA THR A 93 -18.03 11.63 -4.07
C THR A 93 -19.50 11.93 -4.30
N GLY A 94 -20.39 11.05 -3.83
CA GLY A 94 -21.84 11.23 -3.91
C GLY A 94 -22.33 12.48 -3.18
N PHE A 95 -21.82 12.75 -1.98
CA PHE A 95 -22.17 13.97 -1.23
C PHE A 95 -21.69 15.23 -1.95
N MET A 96 -20.43 15.28 -2.36
CA MET A 96 -19.90 16.44 -3.09
C MET A 96 -20.64 16.67 -4.41
N ALA A 97 -20.99 15.60 -5.12
CA ALA A 97 -21.75 15.69 -6.37
C ALA A 97 -23.13 16.30 -6.15
N THR A 98 -23.86 15.86 -5.10
CA THR A 98 -25.17 16.43 -4.76
C THR A 98 -25.09 17.92 -4.45
N GLU A 99 -24.12 18.35 -3.64
CA GLU A 99 -23.94 19.77 -3.29
C GLU A 99 -23.64 20.64 -4.52
N LEU A 100 -23.01 20.07 -5.55
CA LEU A 100 -22.68 20.75 -6.80
C LEU A 100 -23.71 20.56 -7.92
N GLY A 101 -24.84 19.90 -7.64
CA GLY A 101 -25.92 19.68 -8.61
C GLY A 101 -25.63 18.60 -9.66
N PHE A 102 -24.65 17.73 -9.44
CA PHE A 102 -24.36 16.57 -10.30
C PHE A 102 -25.16 15.32 -9.88
N ASP A 103 -25.26 14.35 -10.79
CA ASP A 103 -25.94 13.09 -10.53
C ASP A 103 -25.22 12.28 -9.43
N GLN A 104 -25.89 12.13 -8.29
CA GLN A 104 -25.37 11.41 -7.13
C GLN A 104 -25.10 9.92 -7.40
N GLN A 105 -25.93 9.27 -8.23
CA GLN A 105 -25.82 7.84 -8.51
C GLN A 105 -24.61 7.54 -9.40
N ILE A 106 -24.39 8.35 -10.43
CA ILE A 106 -23.20 8.28 -11.28
C ILE A 106 -21.95 8.56 -10.45
N ALA A 107 -21.98 9.56 -9.56
CA ALA A 107 -20.88 9.91 -8.68
C ALA A 107 -20.49 8.80 -7.70
N LYS A 108 -21.48 8.20 -6.99
CA LYS A 108 -21.23 7.04 -6.11
C LYS A 108 -20.65 5.86 -6.89
N ARG A 109 -21.18 5.59 -8.08
CA ARG A 109 -20.69 4.52 -8.95
C ARG A 109 -19.24 4.76 -9.40
N ALA A 110 -18.91 6.00 -9.79
CA ALA A 110 -17.56 6.39 -10.17
C ALA A 110 -16.58 6.22 -8.98
N GLY A 111 -16.96 6.71 -7.79
CA GLY A 111 -16.13 6.58 -6.59
C GLY A 111 -15.92 5.12 -6.15
N LEU A 112 -16.94 4.26 -6.26
CA LEU A 112 -16.82 2.84 -5.91
C LEU A 112 -15.85 2.10 -6.84
N MET A 113 -15.84 2.45 -8.13
CA MET A 113 -15.10 1.72 -9.15
C MET A 113 -13.72 2.31 -9.46
N HIS A 114 -13.33 3.44 -8.86
CA HIS A 114 -12.07 4.13 -9.20
C HIS A 114 -10.85 3.21 -9.13
N ASP A 115 -10.79 2.37 -8.10
CA ASP A 115 -9.67 1.50 -7.78
C ASP A 115 -9.85 0.03 -8.21
N ILE A 116 -10.87 -0.26 -9.03
CA ILE A 116 -11.25 -1.64 -9.39
C ILE A 116 -10.15 -2.42 -10.10
N GLY A 117 -9.24 -1.72 -10.78
CA GLY A 117 -8.07 -2.33 -11.43
C GLY A 117 -7.14 -3.08 -10.47
N LYS A 118 -7.10 -2.72 -9.18
CA LYS A 118 -6.29 -3.43 -8.16
C LYS A 118 -6.76 -4.87 -7.88
N THR A 119 -7.95 -5.24 -8.36
CA THR A 119 -8.52 -6.58 -8.21
C THR A 119 -8.22 -7.50 -9.39
N VAL A 120 -7.66 -6.96 -10.47
CA VAL A 120 -7.21 -7.72 -11.64
C VAL A 120 -5.88 -8.42 -11.32
N ASP A 121 -5.58 -9.50 -12.04
CA ASP A 121 -4.36 -10.28 -11.83
C ASP A 121 -3.12 -9.44 -12.19
N LYS A 122 -2.02 -9.63 -11.45
CA LYS A 122 -0.76 -8.91 -11.63
C LYS A 122 -0.01 -9.28 -12.91
N SER A 123 -0.52 -10.26 -13.67
CA SER A 123 0.00 -10.61 -15.00
C SER A 123 -0.29 -9.55 -16.05
N ILE A 124 -1.25 -8.66 -15.79
CA ILE A 124 -1.54 -7.52 -16.66
C ILE A 124 -0.65 -6.36 -16.24
N GLU A 125 0.29 -5.99 -17.11
CA GLU A 125 1.18 -4.85 -16.92
C GLU A 125 0.42 -3.54 -17.20
N GLY A 126 0.61 -2.55 -16.32
CA GLY A 126 0.07 -1.20 -16.47
C GLY A 126 -0.36 -0.55 -15.15
N PRO A 127 -0.62 0.76 -15.14
CA PRO A 127 -1.24 1.46 -14.02
C PRO A 127 -2.61 0.89 -13.68
N HIS A 128 -2.94 0.73 -12.39
CA HIS A 128 -4.24 0.15 -12.01
C HIS A 128 -5.43 1.02 -12.44
N ALA A 129 -5.24 2.34 -12.58
CA ALA A 129 -6.27 3.25 -13.06
C ALA A 129 -6.67 2.92 -14.50
N LEU A 130 -5.69 2.78 -15.41
CA LEU A 130 -5.94 2.40 -16.80
C LEU A 130 -6.57 1.00 -16.92
N ILE A 131 -6.08 0.03 -16.14
CA ILE A 131 -6.65 -1.31 -16.08
C ILE A 131 -8.11 -1.26 -15.60
N GLY A 132 -8.41 -0.41 -14.60
CA GLY A 132 -9.78 -0.17 -14.11
C GLY A 132 -10.68 0.46 -15.17
N ALA A 133 -10.17 1.43 -15.93
CA ALA A 133 -10.89 2.06 -17.03
C ALA A 133 -11.23 1.04 -18.13
N ASP A 134 -10.27 0.21 -18.54
CA ASP A 134 -10.50 -0.82 -19.54
C ASP A 134 -11.49 -1.89 -19.04
N LEU A 135 -11.42 -2.25 -17.76
CA LEU A 135 -12.35 -3.20 -17.15
C LEU A 135 -13.78 -2.67 -17.13
N THR A 136 -13.98 -1.43 -16.67
CA THR A 136 -15.31 -0.79 -16.63
C THR A 136 -15.86 -0.57 -18.04
N LYS A 137 -15.00 -0.19 -18.99
CA LYS A 137 -15.35 -0.07 -20.42
C LYS A 137 -15.78 -1.40 -21.03
N LYS A 138 -15.06 -2.49 -20.73
CA LYS A 138 -15.40 -3.85 -21.20
C LYS A 138 -16.81 -4.27 -20.80
N TYR A 139 -17.27 -3.86 -19.62
CA TYR A 139 -18.61 -4.14 -19.11
C TYR A 139 -19.62 -3.01 -19.36
N LYS A 140 -19.30 -2.07 -20.26
CA LYS A 140 -20.19 -1.01 -20.76
C LYS A 140 -20.71 -0.06 -19.67
N GLU A 141 -19.85 0.27 -18.71
CA GLU A 141 -20.18 1.32 -17.73
C GLU A 141 -20.30 2.70 -18.37
N HIS A 142 -20.89 3.64 -17.63
CA HIS A 142 -21.08 5.01 -18.10
C HIS A 142 -19.73 5.69 -18.41
N PRO A 143 -19.61 6.51 -19.47
CA PRO A 143 -18.34 7.17 -19.84
C PRO A 143 -17.67 7.95 -18.69
N ILE A 144 -18.47 8.61 -17.84
CA ILE A 144 -17.99 9.31 -16.64
C ILE A 144 -17.32 8.34 -15.64
N VAL A 145 -17.90 7.16 -15.44
CA VAL A 145 -17.37 6.13 -14.52
C VAL A 145 -16.05 5.57 -15.07
N ILE A 146 -16.01 5.31 -16.39
CA ILE A 146 -14.80 4.86 -17.08
C ILE A 146 -13.69 5.90 -16.96
N ASN A 147 -14.02 7.18 -17.21
CA ASN A 147 -13.05 8.27 -17.12
C ASN A 147 -12.53 8.42 -15.68
N ALA A 148 -13.42 8.48 -14.68
CA ALA A 148 -13.02 8.59 -13.28
C ALA A 148 -12.09 7.44 -12.83
N ALA A 149 -12.36 6.20 -13.28
CA ALA A 149 -11.46 5.08 -13.02
C ALA A 149 -10.08 5.26 -13.66
N GLY A 150 -10.00 5.79 -14.88
CA GLY A 150 -8.73 6.03 -15.58
C GLY A 150 -7.97 7.27 -15.13
N SER A 151 -8.67 8.33 -14.71
CA SER A 151 -8.09 9.66 -14.53
C SER A 151 -7.83 10.06 -13.08
N HIS A 152 -8.25 9.27 -12.08
CA HIS A 152 -8.11 9.64 -10.67
C HIS A 152 -6.65 9.80 -10.20
N HIS A 153 -5.69 9.19 -10.91
CA HIS A 153 -4.25 9.40 -10.74
C HIS A 153 -3.61 10.23 -11.86
N GLU A 154 -4.42 10.95 -12.64
CA GLU A 154 -3.96 11.83 -13.74
C GLU A 154 -3.26 11.10 -14.89
N ASP A 155 -3.44 9.78 -15.00
CA ASP A 155 -2.92 8.97 -16.12
C ASP A 155 -3.58 9.33 -17.47
N ILE A 156 -4.81 9.84 -17.43
CA ILE A 156 -5.54 10.42 -18.57
C ILE A 156 -6.26 11.70 -18.14
N GLU A 157 -6.65 12.52 -19.11
CA GLU A 157 -7.41 13.75 -18.88
C GLU A 157 -8.75 13.48 -18.18
N MET A 158 -9.06 14.28 -17.16
CA MET A 158 -10.39 14.30 -16.54
C MET A 158 -11.37 15.02 -17.46
N THR A 159 -12.34 14.28 -18.00
CA THR A 159 -13.31 14.83 -18.97
C THR A 159 -14.63 15.29 -18.33
N HIS A 160 -14.79 15.08 -17.02
CA HIS A 160 -16.00 15.44 -16.29
C HIS A 160 -15.67 15.85 -14.84
N PRO A 161 -16.39 16.82 -14.23
CA PRO A 161 -16.15 17.25 -12.84
C PRO A 161 -16.20 16.12 -11.81
N ILE A 162 -17.06 15.11 -12.02
CA ILE A 162 -17.13 13.92 -11.16
C ILE A 162 -15.76 13.22 -11.05
N SER A 163 -14.93 13.21 -12.09
CA SER A 163 -13.59 12.63 -12.02
C SER A 163 -12.67 13.36 -11.03
N ALA A 164 -12.76 14.69 -10.99
CA ALA A 164 -12.06 15.51 -10.00
C ALA A 164 -12.61 15.29 -8.58
N LEU A 165 -13.93 15.12 -8.45
CA LEU A 165 -14.57 14.77 -7.17
C LEU A 165 -14.10 13.40 -6.66
N VAL A 166 -13.95 12.42 -7.54
CA VAL A 166 -13.41 11.09 -7.17
C VAL A 166 -11.98 11.21 -6.68
N GLN A 167 -11.12 11.96 -7.36
CA GLN A 167 -9.74 12.20 -6.91
C GLN A 167 -9.70 12.88 -5.53
N ALA A 168 -10.53 13.92 -5.34
CA ALA A 168 -10.64 14.59 -4.05
C ALA A 168 -11.14 13.64 -2.94
N ALA A 169 -12.14 12.81 -3.24
CA ALA A 169 -12.68 11.83 -2.30
C ALA A 169 -11.66 10.73 -1.92
N ASP A 170 -10.85 10.25 -2.87
CA ASP A 170 -9.75 9.32 -2.62
C ASP A 170 -8.72 9.94 -1.65
N ALA A 171 -8.29 11.17 -1.95
CA ALA A 171 -7.37 11.90 -1.09
C ALA A 171 -7.93 12.10 0.33
N ILE A 172 -9.20 12.48 0.46
CA ILE A 172 -9.88 12.64 1.76
C ILE A 172 -9.93 11.30 2.50
N SER A 173 -10.34 10.21 1.82
CA SER A 173 -10.44 8.88 2.44
C SER A 173 -9.10 8.38 2.96
N GLY A 174 -8.02 8.60 2.18
CA GLY A 174 -6.65 8.21 2.51
C GLY A 174 -5.97 9.07 3.57
N ALA A 175 -6.37 10.34 3.73
CA ALA A 175 -5.78 11.26 4.71
C ALA A 175 -6.37 11.14 6.13
N ARG A 176 -7.43 10.34 6.33
CA ARG A 176 -8.06 10.19 7.65
C ARG A 176 -7.08 9.61 8.68
N PRO A 177 -7.02 10.17 9.91
CA PRO A 177 -6.20 9.62 10.98
C PRO A 177 -6.48 8.13 11.20
N GLY A 178 -5.46 7.29 11.02
CA GLY A 178 -5.55 5.83 11.16
C GLY A 178 -5.97 5.05 9.91
N ALA A 179 -6.32 5.71 8.78
CA ALA A 179 -6.67 5.04 7.53
C ALA A 179 -5.44 4.42 6.84
N ARG A 180 -4.35 5.19 6.70
CA ARG A 180 -3.06 4.67 6.25
C ARG A 180 -2.18 4.39 7.46
N ARG A 181 -2.24 3.15 7.92
CA ARG A 181 -1.20 2.65 8.83
C ARG A 181 0.01 2.33 7.97
N GLU A 182 0.93 3.28 7.82
CA GLU A 182 2.33 2.82 7.83
C GLU A 182 2.48 2.01 9.12
N PRO A 183 2.91 0.74 9.06
CA PRO A 183 3.11 -0.02 10.28
C PRO A 183 4.11 0.78 11.11
N LEU A 184 3.67 1.34 12.23
CA LEU A 184 4.52 2.08 13.17
C LEU A 184 5.77 1.27 13.48
N GLU A 185 5.65 -0.05 13.55
CA GLU A 185 6.77 -1.00 13.67
C GLU A 185 7.78 -0.90 12.52
N GLY A 186 7.33 -0.82 11.27
CA GLY A 186 8.22 -0.68 10.11
C GLY A 186 8.89 0.69 10.04
N TYR A 187 8.20 1.74 10.47
CA TYR A 187 8.76 3.09 10.58
C TYR A 187 9.78 3.18 11.72
N VAL A 188 9.44 2.70 12.93
CA VAL A 188 10.34 2.64 14.09
C VAL A 188 11.58 1.81 13.76
N LYS A 189 11.39 0.59 13.21
CA LYS A 189 12.50 -0.28 12.84
C LYS A 189 13.41 0.32 11.76
N ARG A 190 12.86 1.16 10.89
CA ARG A 190 13.65 1.90 9.90
C ARG A 190 14.52 2.96 10.56
N LEU A 191 13.97 3.73 11.50
CA LEU A 191 14.74 4.72 12.27
C LEU A 191 15.82 4.04 13.11
N GLU A 192 15.48 2.94 13.79
CA GLU A 192 16.43 2.12 14.54
C GLU A 192 17.56 1.60 13.67
N ASN A 193 17.26 1.15 12.44
CA ASN A 193 18.29 0.70 11.50
C ASN A 193 19.22 1.85 11.06
N LEU A 194 18.68 3.04 10.77
CA LEU A 194 19.49 4.22 10.43
C LEU A 194 20.44 4.61 11.58
N GLU A 195 19.93 4.63 12.80
CA GLU A 195 20.73 4.90 14.00
C GLU A 195 21.78 3.81 14.24
N SER A 196 21.40 2.54 14.08
CA SER A 196 22.30 1.40 14.23
C SER A 196 23.49 1.45 13.26
N ILE A 197 23.25 1.75 11.98
CA ILE A 197 24.31 1.89 10.96
C ILE A 197 25.31 2.96 11.39
N ALA A 198 24.82 4.16 11.77
CA ALA A 198 25.68 5.25 12.19
C ALA A 198 26.42 4.95 13.51
N ASN A 199 25.80 4.20 14.44
CA ASN A 199 26.44 3.78 15.70
C ASN A 199 27.58 2.76 15.50
N THR A 200 27.73 2.16 14.31
CA THR A 200 28.85 1.23 14.05
C THR A 200 30.20 1.90 13.83
N PHE A 201 30.22 3.22 13.63
CA PHE A 201 31.44 3.96 13.33
C PHE A 201 32.16 4.42 14.61
N GLU A 202 33.49 4.38 14.58
CA GLU A 202 34.32 4.78 15.71
C GLU A 202 34.22 6.30 15.97
N GLY A 203 34.19 6.69 17.25
CA GLY A 203 34.08 8.09 17.67
C GLY A 203 32.64 8.63 17.73
N VAL A 204 31.64 7.83 17.32
CA VAL A 204 30.22 8.18 17.45
C VAL A 204 29.76 7.97 18.90
N ALA A 205 29.26 9.05 19.54
CA ALA A 205 28.71 9.02 20.88
C ALA A 205 27.20 8.77 20.89
N LYS A 206 26.46 9.45 20.01
CA LYS A 206 24.99 9.35 19.90
C LYS A 206 24.53 9.58 18.47
N THR A 207 23.43 8.93 18.09
CA THR A 207 22.79 9.12 16.79
C THR A 207 21.30 9.38 16.95
N TYR A 208 20.74 10.17 16.04
CA TYR A 208 19.33 10.52 16.02
C TYR A 208 18.83 10.54 14.58
N ALA A 209 17.89 9.66 14.25
CA ALA A 209 17.15 9.75 13.00
C ALA A 209 15.97 10.73 13.16
N ILE A 210 16.01 11.85 12.45
CA ILE A 210 15.01 12.91 12.51
C ILE A 210 14.34 13.14 11.15
N GLN A 211 13.36 14.05 11.10
CA GLN A 211 12.60 14.38 9.89
C GLN A 211 12.04 13.15 9.16
N ALA A 212 11.37 12.26 9.90
CA ALA A 212 10.83 11.02 9.37
C ALA A 212 11.87 10.11 8.69
N GLY A 213 13.13 10.13 9.17
CA GLY A 213 14.22 9.32 8.64
C GLY A 213 14.87 9.90 7.37
N ARG A 214 14.64 11.17 7.06
CA ARG A 214 15.34 11.90 5.98
C ARG A 214 16.60 12.62 6.43
N GLU A 215 16.86 12.68 7.74
CA GLU A 215 18.09 13.23 8.29
C GLU A 215 18.59 12.37 9.44
N VAL A 216 19.89 12.08 9.46
CA VAL A 216 20.58 11.39 10.56
C VAL A 216 21.59 12.34 11.16
N ARG A 217 21.44 12.64 12.45
CA ARG A 217 22.39 13.45 13.21
C ARG A 217 23.29 12.55 14.04
N VAL A 218 24.58 12.76 13.92
CA VAL A 218 25.61 11.95 14.53
C VAL A 218 26.44 12.85 15.44
N VAL A 219 26.36 12.63 16.74
CA VAL A 219 27.15 13.36 17.73
C VAL A 219 28.42 12.57 17.99
N VAL A 220 29.58 13.21 17.81
CA VAL A 220 30.90 12.58 18.00
C VAL A 220 31.57 13.03 19.28
N GLU A 221 32.42 12.18 19.82
CA GLU A 221 33.30 12.52 20.94
C GLU A 221 34.38 13.52 20.49
N PRO A 222 34.45 14.73 21.07
CA PRO A 222 35.40 15.76 20.61
C PRO A 222 36.87 15.36 20.72
N ASP A 223 37.19 14.45 21.64
CA ASP A 223 38.56 13.97 21.88
C ASP A 223 38.99 12.88 20.88
N LYS A 224 38.05 12.32 20.11
CA LYS A 224 38.29 11.23 19.14
C LYS A 224 38.07 11.63 17.69
N ALA A 225 37.58 12.84 17.43
CA ALA A 225 37.32 13.34 16.08
C ALA A 225 37.79 14.79 15.93
N ASP A 226 38.55 15.07 14.88
CA ASP A 226 38.89 16.42 14.44
C ASP A 226 37.93 16.87 13.31
N ASP A 227 38.13 18.07 12.76
CA ASP A 227 37.21 18.62 11.75
C ASP A 227 37.27 17.79 10.44
N ASN A 228 38.47 17.36 10.03
CA ASN A 228 38.68 16.56 8.83
C ASN A 228 38.11 15.14 8.98
N SER A 229 38.29 14.52 10.15
CA SER A 229 37.74 13.20 10.43
C SER A 229 36.21 13.24 10.53
N SER A 230 35.64 14.36 10.99
CA SER A 230 34.18 14.55 11.07
C SER A 230 33.54 14.70 9.69
N GLU A 231 34.21 15.38 8.76
CA GLU A 231 33.78 15.47 7.36
C GLU A 231 33.78 14.08 6.71
N LYS A 232 34.90 13.35 6.82
CA LYS A 232 35.02 11.99 6.30
C LYS A 232 33.98 11.03 6.89
N LEU A 233 33.73 11.13 8.20
CA LEU A 233 32.73 10.33 8.87
C LEU A 233 31.32 10.58 8.33
N ALA A 234 30.98 11.82 7.98
CA ALA A 234 29.69 12.15 7.39
C ALA A 234 29.50 11.47 6.03
N GLU A 235 30.55 11.49 5.19
CA GLU A 235 30.57 10.84 3.88
C GLU A 235 30.48 9.31 3.99
N ASP A 236 31.29 8.71 4.88
CA ASP A 236 31.33 7.26 5.08
C ASP A 236 29.98 6.71 5.59
N ILE A 237 29.33 7.43 6.51
CA ILE A 237 27.99 7.07 7.02
C ILE A 237 26.94 7.19 5.90
N ALA A 238 26.99 8.26 5.11
CA ALA A 238 26.06 8.46 3.99
C ALA A 238 26.19 7.33 2.95
N HIS A 239 27.43 6.95 2.61
CA HIS A 239 27.73 5.84 1.71
C HIS A 239 27.19 4.51 2.25
N LYS A 240 27.44 4.20 3.52
CA LYS A 240 26.98 2.95 4.12
C LYS A 240 25.45 2.84 4.19
N ILE A 241 24.76 3.95 4.50
CA ILE A 241 23.30 4.01 4.45
C ILE A 241 22.79 3.73 3.03
N GLN A 242 23.46 4.29 2.01
CA GLN A 242 23.09 4.07 0.59
C GLN A 242 23.28 2.60 0.16
N GLU A 243 24.28 1.90 0.69
CA GLU A 243 24.54 0.49 0.36
C GLU A 243 23.62 -0.49 1.11
N GLU A 244 23.35 -0.24 2.39
CA GLU A 244 22.61 -1.18 3.25
C GLU A 244 21.09 -0.95 3.28
N MET A 245 20.61 0.22 2.84
CA MET A 245 19.19 0.57 2.90
C MET A 245 18.63 1.04 1.56
N GLU A 246 17.55 0.40 1.10
CA GLU A 246 16.73 0.93 0.01
C GLU A 246 15.84 2.07 0.52
N TYR A 247 16.13 3.31 0.14
CA TYR A 247 15.35 4.48 0.53
C TYR A 247 14.98 5.37 -0.67
N PRO A 248 13.70 5.75 -0.85
CA PRO A 248 13.31 6.66 -1.90
C PRO A 248 13.68 8.11 -1.54
N GLY A 249 14.68 8.64 -2.25
CA GLY A 249 15.15 10.02 -2.12
C GLY A 249 16.46 10.14 -1.33
N GLN A 250 16.87 11.36 -1.04
CA GLN A 250 18.13 11.64 -0.35
C GLN A 250 17.96 11.62 1.17
N ILE A 251 18.95 11.08 1.86
CA ILE A 251 19.10 11.14 3.33
C ILE A 251 20.26 12.07 3.64
N LYS A 252 20.01 13.08 4.47
CA LYS A 252 21.04 14.02 4.91
C LYS A 252 21.75 13.48 6.16
N VAL A 253 23.06 13.34 6.10
CA VAL A 253 23.89 13.02 7.29
C VAL A 253 24.50 14.31 7.82
N THR A 254 24.36 14.56 9.12
CA THR A 254 24.96 15.71 9.80
C THR A 254 25.79 15.23 10.99
N VAL A 255 27.10 15.43 10.92
CA VAL A 255 28.00 15.16 12.04
C VAL A 255 28.14 16.42 12.89
N ILE A 256 27.98 16.27 14.21
CA ILE A 256 28.02 17.35 15.18
C ILE A 256 29.12 17.02 16.20
N ARG A 257 30.19 17.82 16.19
CA ARG A 257 31.18 17.81 17.28
C ARG A 257 30.81 18.87 18.30
N GLU A 258 30.45 18.44 19.52
CA GLU A 258 29.97 19.34 20.57
C GLU A 258 30.90 19.30 21.80
N VAL A 259 31.43 20.47 22.20
CA VAL A 259 32.16 20.63 23.46
C VAL A 259 31.31 21.46 24.42
N ARG A 260 30.92 20.89 25.56
CA ARG A 260 30.15 21.59 26.60
C ARG A 260 31.06 22.01 27.75
N LYS A 261 31.15 23.32 28.01
CA LYS A 261 31.80 23.88 29.21
C LYS A 261 30.73 24.55 30.07
N ILE A 262 30.66 24.18 31.35
CA ILE A 262 29.65 24.67 32.28
C ILE A 262 30.36 25.37 33.44
N ALA A 263 29.98 26.60 33.75
CA ALA A 263 30.45 27.36 34.90
C ALA A 263 29.25 27.89 35.67
N TYR A 264 29.34 27.90 37.00
CA TYR A 264 28.27 28.39 37.87
C TYR A 264 28.76 29.66 38.57
N ALA A 265 27.98 30.74 38.48
CA ALA A 265 28.16 31.91 39.32
C ALA A 265 27.39 31.71 40.65
N LYS A 266 27.94 32.24 41.73
CA LYS A 266 27.20 32.41 43.00
C LYS A 266 26.72 33.84 43.11
#